data_AF-X6NQJ0-F1
#
_entry.id   AF-X6NQJ0-F1
#
_cell.length_a   1.000
_cell.length_b   1.000
_cell.length_c   1.000
_cell.angle_alpha   90.00
_cell.angle_beta   90.00
_cell.angle_gamma   90.00
#
_symmetry.space_group_name_H-M   'P 1'
#
loop_
_entity.id
_entity.type
_entity.pdbx_description
1 polymer ?
#
loop_
_entity_poly.entity_id
_entity_poly.type
_entity_poly.pdbx_seq_one_letter_code
_entity_poly.pdbx_strand_id
1 'polypeptide(L)'
;MDPEFEKLAKKIEEQRKPVTEKDDSSNVFVIELEFMNSRELFRKLGAKTIGPKYQYSLTQSREVCFQIFFISIFFFFFFIIKKLNQADDIGNWISRVSKVPLSFSRNFELPPLQYVVTGVISVPVGLWFFHPLRKSMALYAMICLLVYGFVMAGGMFSIIREVPFKGEGSGFTSYISGGGRYQYAAEGYIIGGLS
;
A
#
# COMPACT_ATOMS: atom_id res chain seq x y z
N MET A 1 -2.59 -12.62 16.97
CA MET A 1 -3.62 -11.68 16.53
C MET A 1 -3.08 -10.25 16.64
N ASP A 2 -3.26 -9.43 15.61
CA ASP A 2 -2.90 -8.00 15.64
C ASP A 2 -3.86 -7.25 16.61
N PRO A 3 -3.36 -6.45 17.56
CA PRO A 3 -4.18 -5.83 18.61
C PRO A 3 -5.32 -4.95 18.06
N GLU A 4 -5.19 -4.42 16.84
CA GLU A 4 -6.23 -3.62 16.20
C GLU A 4 -7.44 -4.47 15.78
N PHE A 5 -7.21 -5.74 15.40
CA PHE A 5 -8.29 -6.67 15.06
C PHE A 5 -9.04 -7.18 16.27
N GLU A 6 -8.35 -7.36 17.40
CA GLU A 6 -8.99 -7.74 18.65
C GLU A 6 -9.96 -6.65 19.13
N LYS A 7 -9.57 -5.38 19.01
CA LYS A 7 -10.46 -4.23 19.29
C LYS A 7 -11.66 -4.19 18.35
N LEU A 8 -11.44 -4.45 17.06
CA LEU A 8 -12.51 -4.49 16.05
C LEU A 8 -13.50 -5.62 16.36
N ALA A 9 -12.99 -6.83 16.66
CA ALA A 9 -13.80 -7.98 17.02
C ALA A 9 -14.64 -7.72 18.27
N LYS A 10 -14.04 -7.17 19.32
CA LYS A 10 -14.75 -6.78 20.56
C LYS A 10 -15.86 -5.76 20.30
N LYS A 11 -15.61 -4.72 19.51
CA LYS A 11 -16.64 -3.73 19.15
C LYS A 11 -17.80 -4.33 18.33
N ILE A 12 -17.50 -5.25 17.42
CA ILE A 12 -18.52 -5.96 16.64
C ILE A 12 -19.34 -6.88 17.55
N GLU A 13 -18.70 -7.53 18.52
CA GLU A 13 -19.36 -8.38 19.52
C GLU A 13 -20.23 -7.56 20.49
N GLU A 14 -19.77 -6.40 20.95
CA GLU A 14 -20.53 -5.48 21.80
C GLU A 14 -21.77 -4.91 21.10
N GLN A 15 -21.69 -4.65 19.79
CA GLN A 15 -22.80 -4.16 18.99
C GLN A 15 -23.76 -5.26 18.52
N ARG A 16 -23.42 -6.52 18.77
CA ARG A 16 -24.27 -7.66 18.44
C ARG A 16 -25.42 -7.75 19.43
N LYS A 17 -26.66 -7.63 18.93
CA LYS A 17 -27.84 -7.96 19.73
C LYS A 17 -27.81 -9.45 20.12
N PRO A 18 -28.25 -9.84 21.34
CA PRO A 18 -28.29 -11.24 21.73
C PRO A 18 -29.14 -12.04 20.74
N VAL A 19 -28.51 -13.11 20.24
CA VAL A 19 -28.95 -14.04 19.18
C VAL A 19 -30.31 -14.65 19.49
N THR A 20 -31.40 -13.91 19.25
CA THR A 20 -32.76 -14.46 19.37
C THR A 20 -33.42 -14.58 17.99
N GLU A 21 -33.03 -13.77 17.01
CA GLU A 21 -33.46 -13.91 15.61
C GLU A 21 -32.30 -14.44 14.75
N LYS A 22 -32.42 -15.70 14.35
CA LYS A 22 -31.39 -16.48 13.63
C LYS A 22 -31.21 -16.05 12.17
N ASP A 23 -31.94 -15.04 11.70
CA ASP A 23 -32.07 -14.68 10.29
C ASP A 23 -31.82 -13.18 10.01
N ASP A 24 -31.25 -12.45 10.97
CA ASP A 24 -30.96 -11.03 10.76
C ASP A 24 -29.71 -10.87 9.87
N SER A 25 -29.94 -10.42 8.63
CA SER A 25 -28.93 -10.13 7.59
C SER A 25 -27.87 -9.09 8.01
N SER A 26 -28.05 -8.46 9.17
CA SER A 26 -27.14 -7.47 9.75
C SER A 26 -26.01 -8.07 10.61
N ASN A 27 -25.99 -9.40 10.82
CA ASN A 27 -24.94 -10.04 11.62
C ASN A 27 -23.61 -10.15 10.86
N VAL A 28 -22.57 -9.49 11.37
CA VAL A 28 -21.20 -9.56 10.84
C VAL A 28 -20.36 -10.47 11.73
N PHE A 29 -19.67 -11.44 11.12
CA PHE A 29 -18.76 -12.35 11.82
C PHE A 29 -17.32 -12.06 11.42
N VAL A 30 -16.44 -11.98 12.41
CA VAL A 30 -14.99 -11.90 12.20
C VAL A 30 -14.40 -13.23 12.66
N ILE A 31 -13.72 -13.92 11.75
CA ILE A 31 -13.08 -15.22 12.03
C ILE A 31 -11.61 -15.09 11.66
N GLU A 32 -10.72 -15.39 12.60
CA GLU A 32 -9.30 -15.54 12.32
C GLU A 32 -9.05 -16.98 11.85
N LEU A 33 -8.57 -17.13 10.62
CA LEU A 33 -8.21 -18.42 10.05
C LEU A 33 -6.70 -18.51 9.92
N GLU A 34 -6.10 -19.43 10.67
CA GLU A 34 -4.69 -19.73 10.52
C GLU A 34 -4.49 -20.65 9.30
N PHE A 35 -3.62 -20.23 8.37
CA PHE A 35 -3.37 -20.97 7.13
C PHE A 35 -2.93 -22.41 7.39
N MET A 36 -2.11 -22.63 8.42
CA MET A 36 -1.58 -23.95 8.75
C MET A 36 -2.68 -24.93 9.16
N ASN A 37 -3.68 -24.45 9.90
CA ASN A 37 -4.77 -25.28 10.43
C ASN A 37 -5.99 -25.36 9.49
N SER A 38 -6.11 -24.46 8.51
CA SER A 38 -7.31 -24.33 7.66
C SER A 38 -7.03 -24.43 6.15
N ARG A 39 -5.99 -25.15 5.73
CA ARG A 39 -5.57 -25.24 4.32
C ARG A 39 -6.69 -25.62 3.35
N GLU A 40 -7.56 -26.53 3.75
CA GLU A 40 -8.72 -26.94 2.92
C GLU A 40 -9.71 -25.81 2.69
N LEU A 41 -9.97 -24.98 3.72
CA LEU A 41 -10.81 -23.80 3.60
C LEU A 41 -10.16 -22.78 2.65
N PHE A 42 -8.86 -22.48 2.81
CA PHE A 42 -8.16 -21.58 1.89
C PHE A 42 -8.20 -22.09 0.43
N ARG A 43 -8.07 -23.41 0.23
CA ARG A 43 -8.19 -24.03 -1.10
C ARG A 43 -9.61 -23.91 -1.67
N LYS A 44 -10.65 -24.13 -0.85
CA LYS A 44 -12.06 -23.93 -1.23
C LYS A 44 -12.36 -22.46 -1.54
N LEU A 45 -11.69 -21.55 -0.84
CA LEU A 45 -11.80 -20.10 -1.05
C LEU A 45 -10.97 -19.59 -2.24
N GLY A 46 -10.19 -20.45 -2.91
CA GLY A 46 -9.35 -20.06 -4.05
C GLY A 46 -8.15 -19.18 -3.69
N ALA A 47 -7.84 -19.04 -2.41
CA ALA A 47 -6.74 -18.23 -1.90
C ALA A 47 -5.41 -18.97 -2.08
N LYS A 48 -4.54 -18.46 -2.96
CA LYS A 48 -3.23 -19.07 -3.29
C LYS A 48 -2.07 -18.56 -2.42
N THR A 49 -2.25 -17.46 -1.70
CA THR A 49 -1.19 -16.80 -0.92
C THR A 49 -1.67 -16.43 0.48
N ILE A 50 -0.73 -16.42 1.44
CA ILE A 50 -0.93 -15.95 2.81
C ILE A 50 -0.90 -14.41 2.79
N GLY A 51 -1.86 -13.76 3.43
CA GLY A 51 -1.88 -12.30 3.59
C GLY A 51 -3.06 -11.51 3.01
N PRO A 52 -3.91 -12.01 2.09
CA PRO A 52 -5.08 -11.24 1.67
C PRO A 52 -6.18 -11.32 2.74
N LYS A 53 -6.72 -10.17 3.14
CA LYS A 53 -7.94 -10.07 3.95
C LYS A 53 -9.13 -10.32 3.04
N TYR A 54 -9.97 -11.30 3.36
CA TYR A 54 -11.14 -11.67 2.55
C TYR A 54 -12.44 -11.33 3.28
N GLN A 55 -13.42 -10.77 2.55
CA GLN A 55 -14.80 -10.62 3.04
C GLN A 55 -15.72 -11.47 2.20
N TYR A 56 -16.65 -12.15 2.88
CA TYR A 56 -17.71 -12.92 2.27
C TYR A 56 -19.04 -12.33 2.73
N SER A 57 -19.86 -11.86 1.79
CA SER A 57 -21.28 -11.59 2.05
C SER A 57 -22.02 -12.92 2.16
N LEU A 58 -22.99 -13.02 3.08
CA LEU A 58 -23.90 -14.18 3.15
C LEU A 58 -24.66 -14.30 1.82
N THR A 59 -24.18 -15.15 0.92
CA THR A 59 -24.87 -15.48 -0.32
C THR A 59 -25.95 -16.52 0.01
N GLN A 60 -27.23 -16.13 -0.17
CA GLN A 60 -28.39 -17.02 -0.01
C GLN A 60 -28.53 -18.09 -1.13
N SER A 61 -27.48 -18.40 -1.88
CA SER A 61 -27.58 -19.34 -3.01
C SER A 61 -26.55 -20.46 -2.91
N ARG A 62 -27.04 -21.68 -3.16
CA ARG A 62 -26.33 -22.95 -2.95
C ARG A 62 -25.17 -23.18 -3.92
N GLU A 63 -25.02 -22.39 -4.99
CA GLU A 63 -23.85 -22.47 -5.89
C GLU A 63 -23.57 -21.07 -6.46
N VAL A 64 -22.49 -20.44 -6.00
CA VAL A 64 -22.00 -19.17 -6.58
C VAL A 64 -20.81 -19.50 -7.48
N CYS A 65 -20.89 -19.08 -8.74
CA CYS A 65 -19.81 -19.28 -9.70
C CYS A 65 -18.60 -18.39 -9.33
N PHE A 66 -17.63 -18.99 -8.64
CA PHE A 66 -16.46 -18.33 -8.04
C PHE A 66 -15.57 -17.54 -9.01
N GLN A 67 -15.58 -17.88 -10.31
CA GLN A 67 -14.67 -17.30 -11.31
C GLN A 67 -14.94 -15.82 -11.61
N ILE A 68 -16.20 -15.38 -11.62
CA ILE A 68 -16.56 -14.01 -11.98
C ILE A 68 -16.41 -13.07 -10.77
N PHE A 69 -16.57 -13.62 -9.55
CA PHE A 69 -16.45 -12.86 -8.30
C PHE A 69 -15.00 -12.41 -8.03
N PHE A 70 -14.00 -13.24 -8.38
CA PHE A 70 -12.60 -12.95 -8.08
C PHE A 70 -11.99 -11.82 -8.92
N ILE A 71 -12.41 -11.64 -10.18
CA ILE A 71 -11.73 -10.71 -11.10
C ILE A 71 -12.01 -9.23 -10.76
N SER A 72 -13.25 -8.87 -10.41
CA SER A 72 -13.59 -7.50 -10.00
C SER A 72 -13.14 -7.16 -8.57
N ILE A 73 -13.11 -8.14 -7.68
CA ILE A 73 -12.72 -7.93 -6.28
C ILE A 73 -11.20 -7.77 -6.13
N PHE A 74 -10.40 -8.52 -6.89
CA PHE A 74 -8.94 -8.53 -6.72
C PHE A 74 -8.29 -7.16 -6.99
N PHE A 75 -8.78 -6.40 -7.97
CA PHE A 75 -8.22 -5.09 -8.33
C PHE A 75 -8.64 -3.96 -7.36
N PHE A 76 -9.86 -4.02 -6.82
CA PHE A 76 -10.36 -3.02 -5.88
C PHE A 76 -9.88 -3.28 -4.43
N PHE A 77 -9.77 -4.54 -4.00
CA PHE A 77 -9.30 -4.90 -2.66
C PHE A 77 -7.81 -4.67 -2.44
N PHE A 78 -6.97 -4.99 -3.42
CA PHE A 78 -5.51 -4.90 -3.24
C PHE A 78 -5.03 -3.45 -3.06
N PHE A 79 -5.73 -2.49 -3.67
CA PHE A 79 -5.46 -1.06 -3.51
C PHE A 79 -5.93 -0.50 -2.17
N ILE A 80 -7.04 -1.02 -1.62
CA ILE A 80 -7.60 -0.60 -0.33
C ILE A 80 -6.78 -1.16 0.84
N ILE A 81 -6.36 -2.43 0.80
CA ILE A 81 -5.65 -3.06 1.92
C ILE A 81 -4.29 -2.41 2.20
N LYS A 82 -3.58 -1.87 1.19
CA LYS A 82 -2.30 -1.16 1.42
C LYS A 82 -2.44 0.17 2.17
N LYS A 83 -3.65 0.76 2.22
CA LYS A 83 -3.95 1.98 3.01
C LYS A 83 -4.70 1.68 4.32
N LEU A 84 -5.40 0.55 4.41
CA LEU A 84 -6.18 0.12 5.58
C LEU A 84 -5.33 -0.60 6.62
N ASN A 85 -4.42 0.13 7.27
CA ASN A 85 -3.69 -0.35 8.45
C ASN A 85 -4.36 0.02 9.78
N GLN A 86 -5.41 0.86 9.76
CA GLN A 86 -6.11 1.29 10.98
C GLN A 86 -7.46 0.57 11.09
N ALA A 87 -7.81 0.12 12.30
CA ALA A 87 -9.08 -0.56 12.56
C ALA A 87 -10.30 0.27 12.14
N ASP A 88 -10.19 1.60 12.22
CA ASP A 88 -11.25 2.54 11.86
C ASP A 88 -11.58 2.50 10.36
N ASP A 89 -10.58 2.39 9.48
CA ASP A 89 -10.80 2.36 8.04
C ASP A 89 -11.44 1.03 7.61
N ILE A 90 -11.01 -0.08 8.24
CA ILE A 90 -11.61 -1.41 8.08
C ILE A 90 -13.06 -1.38 8.57
N GLY A 91 -13.29 -0.77 9.74
CA GLY A 91 -14.60 -0.62 10.35
C GLY A 91 -15.58 0.23 9.52
N ASN A 92 -15.12 1.39 9.02
CA ASN A 92 -15.90 2.25 8.12
C ASN A 92 -16.23 1.53 6.80
N TRP A 93 -15.29 0.76 6.29
CA TRP A 93 -15.51 -0.04 5.09
C TRP A 93 -16.53 -1.16 5.34
N ILE A 94 -16.41 -1.91 6.44
CA ILE A 94 -17.42 -2.91 6.85
C ILE A 94 -18.78 -2.24 7.00
N SER A 95 -18.86 -1.07 7.62
CA SER A 95 -20.11 -0.32 7.79
C SER A 95 -20.77 0.03 6.45
N ARG A 96 -19.98 0.47 5.46
CA ARG A 96 -20.49 0.76 4.10
C ARG A 96 -21.01 -0.48 3.38
N VAL A 97 -20.33 -1.62 3.53
CA VAL A 97 -20.69 -2.85 2.81
C VAL A 97 -21.84 -3.59 3.49
N SER A 98 -21.83 -3.67 4.82
CA SER A 98 -22.84 -4.39 5.61
C SER A 98 -24.08 -3.55 5.94
N LYS A 99 -24.05 -2.23 5.70
CA LYS A 99 -25.05 -1.25 6.14
C LYS A 99 -25.29 -1.22 7.66
N VAL A 100 -24.37 -1.81 8.44
CA VAL A 100 -24.40 -1.74 9.90
C VAL A 100 -23.68 -0.46 10.34
N PRO A 101 -24.29 0.41 11.15
CA PRO A 101 -23.66 1.66 11.60
C PRO A 101 -22.59 1.37 12.67
N LEU A 102 -21.40 0.93 12.25
CA LEU A 102 -20.24 0.80 13.13
C LEU A 102 -19.64 2.19 13.36
N SER A 103 -19.96 2.83 14.49
CA SER A 103 -19.37 4.12 14.85
C SER A 103 -18.02 3.91 15.54
N PHE A 104 -16.93 4.18 14.82
CA PHE A 104 -15.60 4.29 15.42
C PHE A 104 -15.38 5.74 15.83
N SER A 105 -15.66 6.05 17.11
CA SER A 105 -15.22 7.32 17.70
C SER A 105 -13.70 7.28 17.81
N ARG A 106 -13.02 7.79 16.78
CA ARG A 106 -11.60 8.10 16.88
C ARG A 106 -11.51 9.30 17.82
N ASN A 107 -10.85 9.13 18.95
CA ASN A 107 -10.36 10.27 19.71
C ASN A 107 -9.31 10.94 18.80
N PHE A 108 -9.74 11.94 18.04
CA PHE A 108 -8.82 12.83 17.34
C PHE A 108 -8.12 13.63 18.43
N GLU A 109 -7.00 13.10 18.91
CA GLU A 109 -6.03 13.90 19.62
C GLU A 109 -5.54 14.94 18.62
N LEU A 110 -6.10 16.16 18.74
CA LEU A 110 -5.66 17.29 17.96
C LEU A 110 -4.15 17.39 18.15
N PRO A 111 -3.36 17.40 17.07
CA PRO A 111 -1.92 17.52 17.20
C PRO A 111 -1.63 18.76 18.05
N PRO A 112 -0.66 18.69 18.97
CA PRO A 112 -0.42 19.80 19.88
C PRO A 112 -0.18 21.06 19.06
N LEU A 113 -0.77 22.16 19.55
CA LEU A 113 -0.98 23.40 18.80
C LEU A 113 0.31 23.94 18.15
N GLN A 114 1.46 23.61 18.72
CA GLN A 114 2.80 23.85 18.16
C GLN A 114 3.00 23.33 16.73
N TYR A 115 2.49 22.15 16.37
CA TYR A 115 2.67 21.59 15.01
C TYR A 115 1.78 22.29 13.99
N VAL A 116 0.56 22.66 14.41
CA VAL A 116 -0.35 23.43 13.57
C VAL A 116 0.25 24.80 13.28
N VAL A 117 0.73 25.50 14.30
CA VAL A 117 1.38 26.80 14.17
C VAL A 117 2.66 26.70 13.32
N THR A 118 3.50 25.69 13.56
CA THR A 118 4.73 25.47 12.77
C THR A 118 4.41 25.16 11.31
N GLY A 119 3.38 24.35 11.04
CA GLY A 119 2.93 24.06 9.68
C GLY A 119 2.43 25.31 8.96
N VAL A 120 1.60 26.12 9.63
CA VAL A 120 1.04 27.35 9.07
C VAL A 120 2.11 28.40 8.80
N ILE A 121 3.15 28.50 9.63
CA ILE A 121 4.25 29.46 9.42
C ILE A 121 5.28 28.95 8.39
N SER A 122 5.58 27.66 8.38
CA SER A 122 6.62 27.10 7.50
C SER A 122 6.24 27.13 6.01
N VAL A 123 4.96 26.98 5.68
CA VAL A 123 4.46 27.05 4.29
C VAL A 123 4.74 28.41 3.62
N PRO A 124 4.30 29.57 4.17
CA PRO A 124 4.57 30.86 3.55
C PRO A 124 6.05 31.25 3.58
N VAL A 125 6.80 30.90 4.64
CA VAL A 125 8.24 31.12 4.71
C VAL A 125 8.96 30.33 3.62
N GLY A 126 8.59 29.07 3.43
CA GLY A 126 9.09 28.25 2.33
C GLY A 126 8.78 28.88 0.97
N LEU A 127 7.52 29.26 0.72
CA LEU A 127 7.13 29.89 -0.53
C LEU A 127 7.88 31.20 -0.81
N TRP A 128 8.12 32.01 0.22
CA TRP A 128 8.89 33.25 0.08
C TRP A 128 10.36 32.99 -0.23
N PHE A 129 10.97 32.00 0.43
CA PHE A 129 12.34 31.59 0.18
C PHE A 129 12.54 30.97 -1.21
N PHE A 130 11.56 30.20 -1.70
CA PHE A 130 11.59 29.58 -3.03
C PHE A 130 11.12 30.52 -4.16
N HIS A 131 10.52 31.67 -3.84
CA HIS A 131 10.08 32.65 -4.84
C HIS A 131 11.18 33.12 -5.80
N PRO A 132 12.40 33.52 -5.35
CA PRO A 132 13.49 33.86 -6.27
C PRO A 132 13.98 32.66 -7.08
N LEU A 133 14.02 31.46 -6.49
CA LEU A 133 14.44 30.23 -7.16
C LEU A 133 13.47 29.86 -8.31
N ARG A 134 12.17 30.11 -8.13
CA ARG A 134 11.14 29.89 -9.16
C ARG A 134 11.30 30.79 -10.39
N LYS A 135 12.00 31.93 -10.27
CA LYS A 135 12.25 32.82 -11.42
C LYS A 135 13.50 32.44 -12.22
N SER A 136 14.36 31.58 -11.67
CA SER A 136 15.59 31.16 -12.36
C SER A 136 15.29 30.12 -13.42
N MET A 137 15.27 30.51 -14.69
CA MET A 137 15.18 29.56 -15.81
C MET A 137 16.35 28.56 -15.82
N ALA A 138 17.52 28.96 -15.32
CA ALA A 138 18.69 28.10 -15.22
C ALA A 138 18.45 26.90 -14.29
N LEU A 139 17.71 27.09 -13.19
CA LEU A 139 17.41 26.01 -12.26
C LEU A 139 16.51 24.95 -12.91
N TYR A 140 15.47 25.38 -13.64
CA TYR A 140 14.63 24.46 -14.41
C TYR A 140 15.42 23.75 -15.51
N ALA A 141 16.30 24.46 -16.22
CA ALA A 141 17.16 23.86 -17.22
C ALA A 141 18.08 22.78 -16.61
N MET A 142 18.69 23.04 -15.44
CA MET A 142 19.50 22.05 -14.73
C MET A 142 18.67 20.84 -14.28
N ILE A 143 17.47 21.04 -13.72
CA ILE A 143 16.59 19.93 -13.33
C ILE A 143 16.21 19.09 -14.55
N CYS A 144 15.81 19.73 -15.66
CA CYS A 144 15.49 19.04 -16.89
C CYS A 144 16.69 18.26 -17.43
N LEU A 145 17.90 18.81 -17.35
CA LEU A 145 19.12 18.13 -17.79
C LEU A 145 19.45 16.93 -16.90
N LEU A 146 19.28 17.04 -15.58
CA LEU A 146 19.45 15.93 -14.65
C LEU A 146 18.42 14.81 -14.89
N VAL A 147 17.15 15.17 -15.11
CA VAL A 147 16.09 14.20 -15.42
C VAL A 147 16.35 13.53 -16.77
N TYR A 148 16.72 14.31 -17.78
CA TYR A 148 17.08 13.80 -19.10
C TYR A 148 18.25 12.82 -19.02
N GLY A 149 19.32 13.21 -18.33
CA GLY A 149 20.48 12.34 -18.09
C GLY A 149 20.11 11.07 -17.33
N PHE A 150 19.26 11.16 -16.30
CA PHE A 150 18.77 9.99 -15.57
C PHE A 150 17.98 9.01 -16.45
N VAL A 151 17.13 9.53 -17.34
CA VAL A 151 16.34 8.72 -18.27
C VAL A 151 17.23 8.09 -19.34
N MET A 152 18.13 8.86 -19.95
CA MET A 152 19.06 8.38 -20.97
C MET A 152 20.09 7.38 -20.43
N ALA A 153 20.54 7.57 -19.19
CA ALA A 153 21.41 6.63 -18.47
C ALA A 153 20.74 5.28 -18.13
N GLY A 154 19.45 5.11 -18.42
CA GLY A 154 18.71 3.89 -18.08
C GLY A 154 18.37 3.76 -16.60
N GLY A 155 18.20 4.88 -15.88
CA GLY A 155 17.88 4.89 -14.46
C GLY A 155 16.62 4.08 -14.12
N MET A 156 15.60 4.10 -14.99
CA MET A 156 14.40 3.26 -14.82
C MET A 156 14.71 1.76 -14.92
N PHE A 157 15.60 1.35 -15.84
CA PHE A 157 16.01 -0.04 -15.97
C PHE A 157 16.76 -0.51 -14.72
N SER A 158 17.62 0.35 -14.16
CA SER A 158 18.35 0.05 -12.92
C SER A 158 17.41 -0.16 -11.73
N ILE A 159 16.35 0.66 -11.61
CA ILE A 159 15.37 0.54 -10.52
C ILE A 159 14.55 -0.76 -10.65
N ILE A 160 14.09 -1.10 -11.86
CA ILE A 160 13.21 -2.26 -12.07
C ILE A 160 13.97 -3.59 -11.86
N ARG A 161 15.26 -3.63 -12.23
CA ARG A 161 16.07 -4.84 -12.16
C ARG A 161 16.99 -4.94 -10.95
N GLU A 162 16.91 -3.97 -10.03
CA GLU A 162 17.72 -3.91 -8.81
C GLU A 162 19.22 -4.17 -9.08
N VAL A 163 19.73 -3.54 -10.14
CA VAL A 163 21.07 -3.84 -10.64
C VAL A 163 22.12 -3.26 -9.68
N PRO A 164 23.16 -4.03 -9.28
CA PRO A 164 24.18 -3.52 -8.36
C PRO A 164 24.96 -2.36 -8.98
N PHE A 165 25.32 -1.39 -8.14
CA PHE A 165 26.04 -0.19 -8.58
C PHE A 165 27.47 -0.49 -9.04
N LYS A 166 28.12 -1.48 -8.42
CA LYS A 166 29.46 -1.96 -8.76
C LYS A 166 29.48 -3.49 -8.72
N GLY A 167 30.30 -4.11 -9.56
CA GLY A 167 30.60 -5.53 -9.46
C GLY A 167 31.69 -5.80 -8.43
N GLU A 168 31.48 -6.80 -7.57
CA GLU A 168 32.50 -7.28 -6.65
C GLU A 168 33.07 -8.58 -7.22
N GLY A 169 34.19 -8.45 -7.96
CA GLY A 169 34.94 -9.58 -8.52
C GLY A 169 36.11 -9.98 -7.61
N SER A 170 36.78 -11.09 -7.94
CA SER A 170 37.88 -11.71 -7.17
C SER A 170 39.14 -10.81 -7.06
N GLY A 171 39.06 -9.74 -6.28
CA GLY A 171 40.16 -8.86 -5.91
C GLY A 171 40.11 -7.44 -6.48
N PHE A 172 39.25 -7.15 -7.47
CA PHE A 172 39.13 -5.82 -8.06
C PHE A 172 37.67 -5.40 -8.22
N THR A 173 37.34 -4.18 -7.77
CA THR A 173 36.06 -3.53 -8.04
C THR A 173 36.00 -3.15 -9.51
N SER A 174 35.16 -3.84 -10.30
CA SER A 174 34.93 -3.47 -11.71
C SER A 174 33.66 -2.64 -11.83
N TYR A 175 33.77 -1.48 -12.46
CA TYR A 175 32.64 -0.60 -12.79
C TYR A 175 32.08 -0.86 -14.18
N ILE A 176 32.78 -1.66 -14.99
CA ILE A 176 32.40 -2.04 -16.34
C ILE A 176 32.19 -3.55 -16.36
N SER A 177 31.04 -3.96 -16.87
CA SER A 177 30.71 -5.36 -17.05
C SER A 177 31.49 -5.93 -18.25
N GLY A 178 32.20 -7.04 -18.05
CA GLY A 178 32.94 -7.70 -19.14
C GLY A 178 32.06 -8.50 -20.11
N GLY A 179 30.73 -8.52 -19.92
CA GLY A 179 29.82 -9.39 -20.66
C GLY A 179 28.57 -8.66 -21.15
N GLY A 180 28.25 -8.79 -22.44
CA GLY A 180 27.22 -7.98 -23.13
C GLY A 180 25.75 -8.18 -22.71
N ARG A 181 25.45 -8.85 -21.60
CA ARG A 181 24.07 -9.05 -21.10
C ARG A 181 23.78 -8.41 -19.75
N TYR A 182 24.80 -8.06 -18.97
CA TYR A 182 24.64 -7.44 -17.67
C TYR A 182 25.33 -6.09 -17.73
N GLN A 183 24.61 -4.99 -17.54
CA GLN A 183 25.17 -3.64 -17.50
C GLN A 183 25.08 -3.15 -16.05
N TYR A 184 26.17 -2.68 -15.44
CA TYR A 184 26.11 -2.12 -14.09
C TYR A 184 25.45 -0.73 -14.10
N ALA A 185 24.86 -0.32 -12.97
CA ALA A 185 24.23 1.00 -12.89
C ALA A 185 25.24 2.13 -13.16
N ALA A 186 26.48 2.00 -12.66
CA ALA A 186 27.56 2.95 -12.93
C ALA A 186 27.89 3.06 -14.42
N GLU A 187 27.87 1.95 -15.16
CA GLU A 187 28.09 1.92 -16.61
C GLU A 187 26.98 2.68 -17.35
N GLY A 188 25.72 2.52 -16.92
CA GLY A 188 24.59 3.31 -17.43
C GLY A 188 24.75 4.82 -17.21
N TYR A 189 25.19 5.24 -16.03
CA TYR A 189 25.44 6.67 -15.74
C TYR A 189 26.61 7.25 -16.53
N ILE A 190 27.68 6.49 -16.76
CA ILE A 190 28.81 6.96 -17.57
C ILE A 190 28.39 7.14 -19.03
N ILE A 191 27.66 6.17 -19.59
CA ILE A 191 27.17 6.26 -20.98
C ILE A 191 26.15 7.40 -21.12
N GLY A 192 25.20 7.50 -20.19
CA GLY A 192 24.20 8.56 -20.19
C GLY A 192 24.75 9.96 -19.87
N GLY A 193 25.93 10.05 -19.25
CA GLY A 193 26.65 11.31 -19.05
C GLY A 193 27.49 11.75 -20.24
N LEU A 194 27.83 10.83 -21.16
CA LEU A 194 28.57 11.11 -22.40
C LEU A 194 27.65 11.49 -23.57
N SER A 195 26.38 11.09 -23.53
CA SER A 195 25.34 11.42 -24.52
C SER A 195 24.77 12.82 -24.32
#